data_AF-A0A353K2R1-F1
#
_entry.id   AF-A0A353K2R1-F1
#
_cell.length_a   1.000
_cell.length_b   1.000
_cell.length_c   1.000
_cell.angle_alpha   90.00
_cell.angle_beta   90.00
_cell.angle_gamma   90.00
#
_symmetry.space_group_name_H-M   'P 1'
#
loop_
_entity.id
_entity.type
_entity.pdbx_description
1 polymer ?
#
loop_
_entity_poly.entity_id
_entity_poly.type
_entity_poly.pdbx_seq_one_letter_code
_entity_poly.pdbx_strand_id
1 'polypeptide(L)' 'SKTSQEVLGLLKMTGQQFHQTIIMITHNNEIAQLADRIIRIEDGKIVA' A
#
# COMPACT_ATOMS: atom_id res chain seq x y z
N SER A 1 7.01 -3.61 11.89
CA SER A 1 6.94 -4.87 12.65
C SER A 1 7.03 -6.04 11.70
N LYS A 2 7.61 -7.17 12.12
CA LYS A 2 7.68 -8.41 11.32
C LYS A 2 6.30 -8.85 10.82
N THR A 3 5.29 -8.80 11.69
CA THR A 3 3.90 -9.13 11.35
C THR A 3 3.33 -8.22 10.25
N SER A 4 3.67 -6.93 10.26
CA SER A 4 3.22 -6.00 9.22
C SER A 4 3.78 -6.38 7.84
N GLN A 5 5.05 -6.79 7.77
CA GLN A 5 5.66 -7.24 6.51
C GLN A 5 5.01 -8.53 5.99
N GLU A 6 4.69 -9.47 6.89
CA GLU A 6 3.98 -10.72 6.53
C GLU A 6 2.58 -10.42 5.96
N VAL A 7 1.82 -9.54 6.60
CA VAL A 7 0.49 -9.11 6.13
C VAL A 7 0.58 -8.42 4.76
N LEU A 8 1.56 -7.53 4.57
CA LEU A 8 1.79 -6.87 3.27
C LEU A 8 2.13 -7.87 2.17
N GLY A 9 2.94 -8.88 2.49
CA GLY A 9 3.27 -9.97 1.56
C GLY A 9 2.04 -10.76 1.13
N LEU A 10 1.16 -11.10 2.07
CA LEU A 10 -0.10 -11.78 1.79
C LEU A 10 -1.02 -10.92 0.89
N LEU A 11 -1.17 -9.63 1.20
CA LEU A 11 -1.97 -8.72 0.39
C LEU A 11 -1.43 -8.61 -1.04
N LYS A 12 -0.11 -8.51 -1.22
CA LYS A 12 0.50 -8.48 -2.54
C LYS A 12 0.24 -9.76 -3.32
N MET A 13 0.39 -10.92 -2.66
CA MET A 13 0.13 -12.23 -3.26
C MET A 13 -1.33 -12.37 -3.71
N THR A 14 -2.29 -11.98 -2.87
CA THR A 14 -3.72 -12.07 -3.23
C THR A 14 -4.08 -11.11 -4.35
N GLY A 15 -3.53 -9.89 -4.36
CA GLY A 15 -3.71 -8.93 -5.45
C GLY A 15 -3.28 -9.50 -6.80
N GLN A 16 -2.14 -10.18 -6.85
CA GLN A 16 -1.63 -10.83 -8.06
C GLN A 16 -2.44 -12.08 -8.45
N GLN A 17 -2.71 -12.97 -7.49
CA GLN A 17 -3.39 -14.23 -7.74
C GLN A 17 -4.84 -14.04 -8.20
N PHE A 18 -5.55 -13.09 -7.58
CA PHE A 18 -6.98 -12.89 -7.82
C PHE A 18 -7.27 -11.65 -8.67
N HIS A 19 -6.24 -10.98 -9.19
CA HIS A 19 -6.38 -9.75 -9.98
C HIS A 19 -7.16 -8.66 -9.21
N GLN A 20 -7.01 -8.61 -7.89
CA GLN A 20 -7.74 -7.70 -7.03
C GLN A 20 -7.01 -6.36 -6.95
N THR A 21 -7.75 -5.26 -7.12
CA THR A 21 -7.23 -3.92 -6.84
C THR A 21 -7.19 -3.68 -5.33
N ILE A 22 -6.03 -3.25 -4.82
CA ILE A 22 -5.83 -3.00 -3.39
C ILE A 22 -5.52 -1.51 -3.19
N ILE A 23 -6.25 -0.87 -2.29
CA ILE A 23 -5.97 0.49 -1.83
C ILE A 23 -5.47 0.39 -0.39
N MET A 24 -4.29 0.97 -0.15
CA MET A 24 -3.65 0.98 1.16
C MET A 24 -3.46 2.41 1.64
N ILE A 25 -3.82 2.67 2.89
CA ILE A 25 -3.62 3.96 3.53
C ILE A 25 -2.54 3.77 4.59
N THR A 26 -1.46 4.54 4.50
CA THR A 26 -0.34 4.46 5.45
C THR A 26 0.32 5.82 5.60
N HIS A 27 0.83 6.10 6.80
CA HIS A 27 1.74 7.22 7.07
C HIS A 27 3.22 6.76 7.07
N ASN A 28 3.48 5.47 6.87
CA ASN A 28 4.82 4.92 6.77
C ASN A 28 5.28 4.90 5.30
N ASN A 29 6.27 5.73 5.00
CA ASN A 29 6.83 5.86 3.64
C ASN A 29 7.49 4.58 3.13
N GLU A 30 8.11 3.77 4.00
CA GLU A 30 8.75 2.51 3.60
C GLU A 30 7.72 1.52 3.06
N ILE A 31 6.53 1.47 3.68
CA ILE A 31 5.42 0.63 3.21
C ILE A 31 4.86 1.19 1.88
N ALA A 32 4.68 2.50 1.79
CA ALA A 32 4.18 3.14 0.58
C ALA A 32 5.07 2.86 -0.65
N GLN A 33 6.39 2.81 -0.46
CA GLN A 33 7.37 2.48 -1.52
C GLN A 33 7.21 1.06 -2.09
N LEU A 34 6.49 0.17 -1.42
CA LEU A 34 6.22 -1.18 -1.92
C LEU A 34 5.03 -1.25 -2.90
N ALA A 35 4.22 -0.19 -2.99
CA ALA A 35 3.06 -0.11 -3.86
C ALA A 35 3.45 0.25 -5.30
N ASP A 36 2.62 -0.17 -6.26
CA ASP A 36 2.82 0.16 -7.68
C ASP A 36 2.67 1.66 -7.95
N ARG A 37 1.81 2.33 -7.17
CA ARG A 37 1.56 3.78 -7.24
C ARG A 37 1.38 4.35 -5.84
N ILE A 38 1.84 5.57 -5.65
CA ILE A 38 1.69 6.33 -4.40
C ILE A 38 0.90 7.59 -4.73
N ILE A 39 -0.11 7.88 -3.92
CA ILE A 39 -0.88 9.14 -3.96
C ILE A 39 -0.73 9.79 -2.60
N ARG A 40 -0.27 11.04 -2.57
CA ARG A 40 -0.12 11.82 -1.36
C ARG A 40 -1.29 12.78 -1.18
N ILE A 41 -1.91 12.72 -0.01
CA ILE A 41 -3.06 13.56 0.35
C ILE A 41 -2.67 14.46 1.52
N GLU A 42 -2.87 15.76 1.36
CA GLU A 42 -2.68 16.79 2.41
C GLU A 42 -3.87 17.76 2.37
N ASP A 43 -4.44 18.08 3.53
CA ASP A 43 -5.61 18.96 3.68
C ASP A 43 -6.77 18.64 2.70
N GLY A 44 -7.05 17.35 2.51
CA GLY A 44 -8.13 16.87 1.64
C GLY A 44 -7.86 16.99 0.14
N LYS A 45 -6.63 17.33 -0.27
CA LYS A 45 -6.22 17.48 -1.67
C LYS A 45 -5.14 16.48 -2.03
N ILE A 46 -5.15 16.04 -3.28
CA ILE A 46 -4.02 15.28 -3.86
C ILE A 46 -2.91 16.29 -4.15
N VAL A 47 -1.74 16.07 -3.58
CA VAL A 47 -0.59 16.98 -3.70
C VAL A 47 0.57 16.37 -4.49
N ALA A 48 0.62 15.05 -4.63
CA ALA A 48 1.56 14.31 -5.47
C ALA A 48 1.00 12.93 -5.84
#